data_AF-A0A7S0J3Y8-F1
#
_entry.id   AF-A0A7S0J3Y8-F1
#
_cell.length_a   1.000
_cell.length_b   1.000
_cell.length_c   1.000
_cell.angle_alpha   90.00
_cell.angle_beta   90.00
_cell.angle_gamma   90.00
#
_symmetry.space_group_name_H-M   'P 1'
#
loop_
_entity.id
_entity.type
_entity.pdbx_description
1 polymer ?
#
loop_
_entity_poly.entity_id
_entity_poly.type
_entity_poly.pdbx_seq_one_letter_code
_entity_poly.pdbx_strand_id
1 'polypeptide(L)'
;KSGDAVAYAAAKLAGEQLARTLCQTGDGRTSFVVLRIGWCQPGPNLPSTLNPAGCPPDFQTKGGTASAGSSDGEVGAALAGESVDEAWFKNMWLSNGDFLSYFVAALSAPTPRGAPLLVNAMSSNTGMRWSLKETQEALGVVAADDSRR
;
A
#
# COMPACT_ATOMS: atom_id res chain seq x y z
N LYS A 1 5.91 18.56 4.07
CA LYS A 1 4.74 19.27 3.46
C LYS A 1 3.87 18.23 2.76
N SER A 2 2.66 18.00 3.28
CA SER A 2 1.67 17.00 2.83
C SER A 2 1.08 17.22 1.41
N GLY A 3 1.41 18.34 0.74
CA GLY A 3 0.76 18.76 -0.51
C GLY A 3 1.00 17.86 -1.73
N ASP A 4 2.16 17.20 -1.81
CA ASP A 4 2.51 16.34 -2.96
C ASP A 4 1.69 15.03 -2.96
N ALA A 5 1.50 14.44 -1.77
CA ALA A 5 0.70 13.23 -1.60
C ALA A 5 -0.76 13.42 -2.03
N VAL A 6 -1.33 14.62 -1.85
CA VAL A 6 -2.72 14.91 -2.25
C VAL A 6 -2.88 14.91 -3.76
N ALA A 7 -1.99 15.60 -4.48
CA ALA A 7 -2.03 15.64 -5.95
C ALA A 7 -1.80 14.24 -6.55
N TYR A 8 -0.84 13.50 -6.00
CA TYR A 8 -0.60 12.11 -6.37
C TYR A 8 -1.83 11.21 -6.12
N ALA A 9 -2.44 11.29 -4.94
CA ALA A 9 -3.63 10.51 -4.60
C ALA A 9 -4.83 10.87 -5.49
N ALA A 10 -5.01 12.15 -5.81
CA ALA A 10 -6.04 12.61 -6.73
C ALA A 10 -5.87 12.01 -8.13
N ALA A 11 -4.63 11.95 -8.64
CA ALA A 11 -4.33 11.31 -9.92
C ALA A 11 -4.63 9.80 -9.90
N LYS A 12 -4.32 9.10 -8.80
CA LYS A 12 -4.67 7.67 -8.65
C LYS A 12 -6.19 7.47 -8.61
N LEU A 13 -6.92 8.29 -7.85
CA LEU A 13 -8.39 8.24 -7.81
C LEU A 13 -8.99 8.50 -9.19
N ALA A 14 -8.46 9.46 -9.95
CA ALA A 14 -8.89 9.71 -11.32
C ALA A 14 -8.71 8.46 -12.22
N GLY A 15 -7.61 7.72 -12.05
CA GLY A 15 -7.38 6.44 -12.73
C GLY A 15 -8.43 5.38 -12.36
N GLU A 16 -8.83 5.28 -11.08
CA GLU A 16 -9.89 4.36 -10.66
C GLU A 16 -11.24 4.72 -11.29
N GLN A 17 -11.56 6.01 -11.38
CA GLN A 17 -12.79 6.47 -12.05
C GLN A 17 -12.76 6.20 -13.55
N LEU A 18 -11.61 6.40 -14.20
CA LEU A 18 -11.43 6.07 -15.61
C LEU A 18 -11.66 4.57 -15.87
N ALA A 19 -11.06 3.70 -15.05
CA ALA A 19 -11.25 2.25 -15.15
C ALA A 19 -12.73 1.87 -14.98
N ARG A 20 -13.45 2.52 -14.05
CA ARG A 20 -14.90 2.34 -13.89
C ARG A 20 -15.67 2.71 -15.14
N THR A 21 -15.41 3.86 -15.74
CA THR A 21 -16.09 4.28 -16.97
C THR A 21 -15.79 3.31 -18.11
N LEU A 22 -14.53 2.89 -18.28
CA LEU A 22 -14.15 1.95 -19.34
C LEU A 22 -14.78 0.56 -19.17
N CYS A 23 -14.91 0.04 -17.95
CA CYS A 23 -15.66 -1.20 -17.70
C CYS A 23 -17.13 -1.08 -18.13
N GLN A 24 -17.76 0.08 -17.92
CA GLN A 24 -19.17 0.31 -18.24
C GLN A 24 -19.41 0.51 -19.74
N THR A 25 -18.50 1.20 -20.43
CA THR A 25 -18.65 1.53 -21.85
C THR A 25 -18.01 0.51 -22.79
N GLY A 26 -17.09 -0.32 -22.28
CA GLY A 26 -16.30 -1.26 -23.07
C GLY A 26 -17.00 -2.57 -23.42
N ASP A 27 -18.27 -2.77 -23.06
CA ASP A 27 -19.07 -3.96 -23.37
C ASP A 27 -18.36 -5.30 -23.04
N GLY A 28 -17.64 -5.31 -21.92
CA GLY A 28 -16.88 -6.48 -21.45
C GLY A 28 -15.61 -6.83 -22.24
N ARG A 29 -15.18 -6.00 -23.20
CA ARG A 29 -13.95 -6.23 -23.98
C ARG A 29 -12.67 -5.99 -23.19
N THR A 30 -12.77 -5.18 -22.14
CA THR A 30 -11.67 -4.82 -21.26
C THR A 30 -12.11 -4.91 -19.82
N SER A 31 -11.28 -5.53 -19.00
CA SER A 31 -11.44 -5.61 -17.56
C SER A 31 -10.25 -4.94 -16.87
N PHE A 32 -10.46 -4.50 -15.63
CA PHE A 32 -9.45 -3.80 -14.86
C PHE A 32 -9.37 -4.40 -13.46
N VAL A 33 -8.15 -4.68 -13.02
CA VAL A 33 -7.81 -4.96 -11.63
C VAL A 33 -7.00 -3.79 -11.11
N VAL A 34 -7.51 -3.13 -10.08
CA VAL A 34 -6.92 -1.96 -9.45
C VAL A 34 -6.35 -2.39 -8.11
N LEU A 35 -5.02 -2.50 -8.06
CA LEU A 35 -4.27 -2.76 -6.83
C LEU A 35 -3.93 -1.44 -6.15
N ARG A 36 -4.49 -1.18 -4.97
CA ARG A 36 -4.07 -0.08 -4.11
C ARG A 36 -2.82 -0.48 -3.36
N ILE A 37 -1.70 -0.30 -4.04
CA ILE A 37 -0.36 -0.64 -3.54
C ILE A 37 -0.04 0.23 -2.32
N GLY A 38 0.40 -0.42 -1.24
CA GLY A 38 0.99 0.24 -0.09
C GLY A 38 2.42 0.73 -0.37
N TRP A 39 3.35 0.40 0.51
CA TRP A 39 4.74 0.82 0.45
C TRP A 39 5.64 -0.32 -0.04
N CYS A 40 6.03 -0.25 -1.31
CA CYS A 40 6.95 -1.20 -1.94
C CYS A 40 8.26 -0.47 -2.26
N GLN A 41 9.35 -0.82 -1.58
CA GLN A 41 10.64 -0.14 -1.71
C GLN A 41 11.46 -0.72 -2.88
N PRO A 42 12.33 0.09 -3.50
CA PRO A 42 13.29 -0.44 -4.45
C PRO A 42 14.30 -1.36 -3.76
N GLY A 43 14.83 -2.34 -4.52
CA GLY A 43 15.86 -3.26 -4.05
C GLY A 43 15.30 -4.51 -3.37
N PRO A 44 16.03 -5.10 -2.41
CA PRO A 44 15.63 -6.34 -1.75
C PRO A 44 14.26 -6.27 -1.07
N ASN A 45 13.85 -5.07 -0.61
CA ASN A 45 12.55 -4.79 -0.01
C ASN A 45 12.20 -5.86 1.03
N LEU A 46 13.06 -5.97 2.04
CA LEU A 46 12.93 -6.86 3.20
C LEU A 46 12.46 -6.06 4.42
N PRO A 47 11.84 -6.69 5.43
CA PRO A 47 11.46 -6.04 6.69
C PRO A 47 12.63 -5.28 7.34
N SER A 48 13.83 -5.87 7.32
CA SER A 48 15.07 -5.28 7.86
C SER A 48 15.61 -4.10 7.06
N THR A 49 15.13 -3.88 5.84
CA THR A 49 15.54 -2.76 4.97
C THR A 49 14.59 -1.58 5.02
N LEU A 50 13.47 -1.72 5.75
CA LEU A 50 12.50 -0.65 5.93
C LEU A 50 13.15 0.57 6.58
N ASN A 51 12.96 1.70 5.92
CA ASN A 51 13.27 3.00 6.47
C ASN A 51 12.06 3.92 6.22
N PRO A 52 11.76 4.85 7.14
CA PRO A 52 10.76 5.89 6.91
C PRO A 52 11.23 6.87 5.81
N ALA A 53 11.14 6.45 4.55
CA ALA A 53 11.37 7.32 3.41
C ALA A 53 10.11 8.13 3.12
N GLY A 54 9.90 9.18 3.92
CA GLY A 54 8.78 10.10 3.78
C GLY A 54 8.15 10.47 5.12
N CYS A 55 7.27 11.46 5.10
CA CYS A 55 6.46 11.84 6.26
C CYS A 55 5.00 11.48 5.96
N PRO A 56 4.32 10.72 6.83
CA PRO A 56 2.90 10.39 6.63
C PRO A 56 2.02 11.64 6.56
N PRO A 57 0.83 11.59 5.94
CA PRO A 57 -0.09 12.73 5.92
C PRO A 57 -0.59 13.13 7.32
N ASP A 58 -0.59 14.43 7.63
CA ASP A 58 -0.96 14.97 8.95
C ASP A 58 -2.32 14.47 9.48
N PHE A 59 -3.32 14.30 8.61
CA PHE A 59 -4.66 13.85 9.02
C PHE A 59 -4.69 12.39 9.50
N GLN A 60 -3.65 11.62 9.23
CA GLN A 60 -3.51 10.21 9.63
C GLN A 60 -2.62 10.03 10.85
N THR A 61 -1.77 11.02 11.17
CA THR A 61 -0.89 11.06 12.34
C THR A 61 -1.40 11.93 13.48
N LYS A 62 -2.42 12.77 13.26
CA LYS A 62 -3.11 13.53 14.32
C LYS A 62 -3.65 12.59 15.40
N GLY A 63 -2.88 12.44 16.47
CA GLY A 63 -3.12 11.52 17.60
C GLY A 63 -1.83 10.94 18.21
N GLY A 64 -0.72 10.94 17.47
CA GLY A 64 0.62 10.63 17.96
C GLY A 64 1.55 11.79 17.64
N THR A 65 2.40 12.19 18.59
CA THR A 65 3.36 13.28 18.39
C THR A 65 4.29 12.97 17.22
N ALA A 66 4.06 13.58 16.06
CA ALA A 66 4.96 13.52 14.92
C ALA A 66 6.31 14.13 15.33
N SER A 67 7.39 13.34 15.30
CA SER A 67 8.74 13.91 15.41
C SER A 67 9.06 14.61 14.10
N ALA A 68 8.96 15.93 14.10
CA ALA A 68 9.45 16.75 13.00
C ALA A 68 10.95 16.44 12.80
N GLY A 69 11.27 15.80 11.67
CA GLY A 69 12.66 15.55 11.29
C GLY A 69 13.40 16.87 11.07
N SER A 70 14.25 17.25 12.03
CA SER A 70 15.39 18.11 11.79
C SER A 70 16.56 17.21 11.40
N SER A 71 17.09 17.42 10.19
CA SER A 71 18.41 16.97 9.78
C SER A 71 19.46 17.54 10.73
N ASP A 72 20.15 16.69 11.47
CA ASP A 72 21.60 16.68 11.67
C ASP A 72 21.97 15.55 12.65
N GLY A 73 23.18 15.01 12.49
CA GLY A 73 23.60 13.67 12.95
C GLY A 73 23.39 13.32 14.42
N GLU A 74 23.14 12.04 14.69
CA GLU A 74 23.90 11.18 15.62
C GLU A 74 23.27 9.77 15.65
N VAL A 75 24.11 8.74 15.53
CA VAL A 75 23.72 7.33 15.67
C VAL A 75 23.56 7.04 17.16
N GLY A 76 22.43 7.44 17.73
CA GLY A 76 22.04 7.15 19.10
C GLY A 76 21.13 5.91 19.15
N ALA A 77 21.60 4.85 19.80
CA ALA A 77 20.85 3.60 20.01
C ALA A 77 19.55 3.86 20.78
N ALA A 78 18.42 3.93 20.07
CA ALA A 78 17.09 3.95 20.67
C ALA A 78 16.67 2.53 21.05
N LEU A 79 16.67 2.23 22.35
CA LEU A 79 16.06 1.02 22.89
C LEU A 79 14.52 1.14 22.82
N ALA A 80 13.93 0.24 22.03
CA ALA A 80 12.59 -0.34 22.13
C ALA A 80 11.37 0.61 22.17
N GLY A 81 11.15 1.34 21.09
CA GLY A 81 9.84 1.94 20.78
C GLY A 81 9.75 2.27 19.29
N GLU A 82 8.78 1.68 18.59
CA GLU A 82 8.51 1.98 17.18
C GLU A 82 7.96 3.41 17.07
N SER A 83 8.59 4.26 16.24
CA SER A 83 8.07 5.62 16.02
C SER A 83 6.73 5.58 15.25
N VAL A 84 5.92 6.64 15.35
CA VAL A 84 4.63 6.71 14.62
C VAL A 84 4.83 6.57 13.11
N ASP A 85 5.88 7.18 12.56
CA ASP A 85 6.21 7.12 11.14
C ASP A 85 6.66 5.70 10.75
N GLU A 86 7.51 5.07 11.56
CA GLU A 86 7.93 3.68 11.34
C GLU A 86 6.74 2.71 11.37
N ALA A 87 5.83 2.86 12.33
CA ALA A 87 4.60 2.07 12.42
C ALA A 87 3.70 2.24 11.21
N TRP A 88 3.61 3.47 10.70
CA TRP A 88 2.86 3.77 9.48
C TRP A 88 3.44 3.03 8.27
N PHE A 89 4.76 3.12 8.04
CA PHE A 89 5.41 2.46 6.90
C PHE A 89 5.40 0.95 7.01
N LYS A 90 5.62 0.39 8.20
CA LYS A 90 5.50 -1.06 8.46
C LYS A 90 4.09 -1.56 8.19
N ASN A 91 3.06 -0.81 8.59
CA ASN A 91 1.67 -1.19 8.32
C ASN A 91 1.30 -1.14 6.82
N MET A 92 1.95 -0.27 6.04
CA MET A 92 1.72 -0.17 4.59
C MET A 92 2.61 -1.11 3.78
N TRP A 93 3.61 -1.75 4.38
CA TRP A 93 4.66 -2.42 3.63
C TRP A 93 4.12 -3.54 2.73
N LEU A 94 4.71 -3.67 1.56
CA LEU A 94 4.42 -4.73 0.60
C LEU A 94 5.74 -5.31 0.13
N SER A 95 5.98 -6.59 0.46
CA SER A 95 7.18 -7.32 0.06
C SER A 95 7.20 -7.57 -1.46
N ASN A 96 8.39 -7.88 -2.00
CA ASN A 96 8.52 -8.27 -3.40
C ASN A 96 7.78 -9.57 -3.72
N GLY A 97 7.74 -10.52 -2.78
CA GLY A 97 7.06 -11.80 -2.95
C GLY A 97 5.54 -11.64 -3.05
N ASP A 98 4.96 -10.91 -2.10
CA ASP A 98 3.53 -10.61 -2.09
C ASP A 98 3.14 -9.74 -3.28
N PHE A 99 3.95 -8.73 -3.63
CA PHE A 99 3.73 -7.90 -4.83
C PHE A 99 3.63 -8.76 -6.09
N LEU A 100 4.60 -9.64 -6.33
CA LEU A 100 4.59 -10.50 -7.51
C LEU A 100 3.38 -11.44 -7.49
N SER A 101 3.06 -12.02 -6.34
CA SER A 101 1.92 -12.95 -6.20
C SER A 101 0.59 -12.29 -6.60
N TYR A 102 0.37 -11.03 -6.19
CA TYR A 102 -0.83 -10.28 -6.54
C TYR A 102 -0.92 -9.95 -8.02
N PHE A 103 0.19 -9.51 -8.62
CA PHE A 103 0.21 -9.21 -10.05
C PHE A 103 -0.02 -10.46 -10.89
N VAL A 104 0.59 -11.59 -10.53
CA VAL A 104 0.38 -12.87 -11.22
C VAL A 104 -1.08 -13.31 -11.11
N ALA A 105 -1.67 -13.27 -9.90
CA ALA A 105 -3.07 -13.64 -9.71
C ALA A 105 -4.05 -12.71 -10.44
N ALA A 106 -3.76 -11.41 -10.47
CA ALA A 106 -4.57 -10.41 -11.15
C ALA A 106 -4.72 -10.66 -12.66
N LEU A 107 -3.73 -11.27 -13.31
CA LEU A 107 -3.79 -11.60 -14.74
C LEU A 107 -4.91 -12.58 -15.10
N SER A 108 -5.33 -13.41 -14.14
CA SER A 108 -6.39 -14.42 -14.34
C SER A 108 -7.60 -14.22 -13.44
N ALA A 109 -7.61 -13.14 -12.64
CA ALA A 109 -8.67 -12.89 -11.68
C ALA A 109 -10.01 -12.60 -12.39
N PRO A 110 -11.11 -13.20 -11.95
CA PRO A 110 -12.42 -12.84 -12.46
C PRO A 110 -12.77 -11.40 -12.05
N THR A 111 -13.10 -10.57 -13.01
CA THR A 111 -13.53 -9.18 -12.75
C THR A 111 -15.05 -9.06 -12.82
N PRO A 112 -15.69 -8.25 -11.96
CA PRO A 112 -17.11 -7.96 -12.08
C PRO A 112 -17.46 -7.36 -13.44
N ARG A 113 -18.65 -7.68 -13.96
CA ARG A 113 -19.14 -7.04 -15.19
C ARG A 113 -19.49 -5.58 -14.90
N GLY A 114 -18.97 -4.66 -15.72
CA GLY A 114 -19.30 -3.23 -15.62
C GLY A 114 -18.63 -2.47 -14.48
N ALA A 115 -17.67 -3.08 -13.76
CA ALA A 115 -16.89 -2.42 -12.73
C ALA A 115 -15.46 -3.00 -12.65
N PRO A 116 -14.46 -2.22 -12.22
CA PRO A 116 -13.13 -2.75 -11.94
C PRO A 116 -13.16 -3.59 -10.67
N LEU A 117 -12.29 -4.60 -10.59
CA LEU A 117 -11.94 -5.23 -9.32
C LEU A 117 -10.98 -4.30 -8.58
N LEU A 118 -11.34 -3.83 -7.40
CA LEU A 118 -10.51 -2.93 -6.59
C LEU A 118 -10.16 -3.59 -5.27
N VAL A 119 -8.86 -3.73 -4.98
CA VAL A 119 -8.37 -4.43 -3.79
C VAL A 119 -7.14 -3.73 -3.20
N ASN A 120 -6.92 -3.91 -1.91
CA ASN A 120 -5.71 -3.44 -1.23
C ASN A 120 -4.53 -4.39 -1.50
N ALA A 121 -3.34 -3.85 -1.67
CA ALA A 121 -2.13 -4.65 -1.92
C ALA A 121 -1.03 -4.26 -0.92
N MET A 122 -1.00 -5.00 0.20
CA MET A 122 0.02 -4.94 1.24
C MET A 122 0.38 -6.36 1.66
N SER A 123 1.54 -6.54 2.28
CA SER A 123 1.86 -7.77 2.98
C SER A 123 0.95 -7.94 4.21
N SER A 124 0.96 -9.12 4.85
CA SER A 124 0.13 -9.45 6.01
C SER A 124 0.67 -8.81 7.30
N ASN A 125 0.88 -7.49 7.26
CA ASN A 125 1.52 -6.75 8.33
C ASN A 125 0.67 -6.73 9.60
N THR A 126 1.26 -7.16 10.71
CA THR A 126 0.57 -7.16 12.00
C THR A 126 0.14 -5.74 12.39
N GLY A 127 -1.15 -5.54 12.67
CA GLY A 127 -1.69 -4.24 13.14
C GLY A 127 -2.01 -3.22 12.04
N MET A 128 -1.93 -3.60 10.76
CA MET A 128 -2.35 -2.72 9.66
C MET A 128 -3.85 -2.43 9.68
N ARG A 129 -4.24 -1.27 9.13
CA ARG A 129 -5.64 -0.81 9.08
C ARG A 129 -6.40 -1.28 7.84
N TRP A 130 -5.69 -1.76 6.84
CA TRP A 130 -6.27 -2.14 5.56
C TRP A 130 -6.60 -3.63 5.55
N SER A 131 -7.85 -3.94 5.26
CA SER A 131 -8.30 -5.32 5.05
C SER A 131 -7.66 -5.89 3.78
N LEU A 132 -7.19 -7.14 3.87
CA LEU A 132 -6.82 -8.00 2.74
C LEU A 132 -7.88 -9.06 2.42
N LYS A 133 -9.02 -9.05 3.13
CA LYS A 133 -10.08 -10.04 2.92
C LYS A 133 -10.58 -10.01 1.48
N GLU A 134 -10.86 -8.82 0.97
CA GLU A 134 -11.31 -8.61 -0.40
C GLU A 134 -10.26 -9.06 -1.42
N THR A 135 -8.98 -8.84 -1.12
CA THR A 135 -7.85 -9.29 -1.94
C THR A 135 -7.79 -10.81 -2.00
N GLN A 136 -7.90 -11.48 -0.85
CA GLN A 136 -7.90 -12.93 -0.75
C GLN A 136 -9.11 -13.55 -1.46
N GLU A 137 -10.29 -13.00 -1.26
CA GLU A 137 -11.53 -13.48 -1.90
C GLU A 137 -11.49 -13.32 -3.42
N ALA A 138 -10.98 -12.20 -3.93
CA ALA A 138 -11.01 -11.90 -5.34
C ALA A 138 -9.82 -12.47 -6.13
N LEU A 139 -8.62 -12.50 -5.54
CA LEU A 139 -7.40 -12.99 -6.20
C LEU A 139 -7.06 -14.43 -5.82
N GLY A 140 -7.63 -14.97 -4.73
CA GLY A 140 -7.29 -16.31 -4.24
C GLY A 140 -5.89 -16.41 -3.61
N VAL A 141 -5.26 -15.27 -3.30
CA VAL A 141 -3.90 -15.21 -2.75
C VAL A 141 -3.94 -14.75 -1.30
N VAL A 142 -3.14 -15.41 -0.46
CA VAL A 142 -2.88 -15.00 0.93
C VAL A 142 -1.48 -14.39 0.97
N ALA A 143 -1.36 -13.15 1.44
CA ALA A 143 -0.04 -12.55 1.67
C ALA A 143 0.72 -13.33 2.73
N ALA A 144 1.99 -13.60 2.47
CA ALA A 144 2.84 -14.44 3.32
C ALA A 144 3.68 -13.62 4.30
N ASP A 145 4.14 -12.44 3.89
CA ASP A 145 5.15 -11.70 4.63
C ASP A 145 4.53 -10.75 5.67
N ASP A 146 5.33 -10.36 6.66
CA ASP A 146 4.97 -9.38 7.69
C ASP A 146 6.19 -8.49 7.97
N SER A 147 6.02 -7.17 7.86
CA SER A 147 7.07 -6.17 8.14
C SER A 147 7.71 -6.24 9.54
N ARG A 148 7.10 -6.99 10.45
CA ARG A 148 7.57 -7.17 11.84
C ARG A 148 8.18 -8.54 12.10
N ARG A 149 8.36 -9.38 11.08
CA ARG A 149 8.92 -10.73 11.18
C ARG A 149 10.15 -10.92 10.30
#